data_AF-A0A920L397-F1
#
_entry.id   AF-A0A920L397-F1
#
_cell.length_a   1.000
_cell.length_b   1.000
_cell.length_c   1.000
_cell.angle_alpha   90.00
_cell.angle_beta   90.00
_cell.angle_gamma   90.00
#
_symmetry.space_group_name_H-M   'P 1'
#
loop_
_entity.id
_entity.type
_entity.pdbx_description
1 polymer ?
#
loop_
_entity_poly.entity_id
_entity_poly.type
_entity_poly.pdbx_seq_one_letter_code
_entity_poly.pdbx_strand_id
1 'polypeptide(L)'
;MHKILFLCVENSCRSQIAEAFAIKHGKNKVIAMSAGSRPSGIINETAILLMREFNYDLSSHQSSATYDLPEMKIHTMVSMGCGDSCPSIIADQKLSGIFLILKIWMRKILER
;
A
#
# COMPACT_ATOMS: atom_id res chain seq x y z
N MET A 1 16.57 -5.30 -0.55
CA MET A 1 15.45 -4.36 -0.78
C MET A 1 14.44 -4.52 0.35
N HIS A 2 13.91 -3.42 0.87
CA HIS A 2 12.92 -3.41 1.95
C HIS A 2 11.53 -3.72 1.38
N LYS A 3 10.81 -4.68 1.96
CA LYS A 3 9.52 -5.18 1.43
C LYS A 3 8.38 -4.62 2.26
N ILE A 4 7.48 -3.86 1.64
CA ILE A 4 6.37 -3.18 2.30
C ILE A 4 5.04 -3.69 1.75
N LEU A 5 4.12 -4.03 2.64
CA LEU A 5 2.75 -4.42 2.30
C LEU A 5 1.74 -3.41 2.85
N PHE A 6 0.91 -2.84 1.99
CA PHE A 6 -0.17 -1.94 2.37
C PHE A 6 -1.52 -2.65 2.35
N LEU A 7 -2.25 -2.59 3.46
CA LEU A 7 -3.53 -3.29 3.61
C LEU A 7 -4.67 -2.29 3.82
N CYS A 8 -5.73 -2.43 3.04
CA CYS A 8 -7.02 -1.80 3.35
C CYS A 8 -8.17 -2.80 3.13
N VAL A 9 -9.42 -2.36 3.21
CA VAL A 9 -10.56 -3.27 3.04
C VAL A 9 -10.68 -3.71 1.58
N GLU A 10 -10.89 -2.76 0.68
CA GLU A 10 -11.24 -3.04 -0.72
C GLU A 10 -10.07 -3.07 -1.69
N ASN A 11 -8.87 -2.72 -1.24
CA ASN A 11 -7.72 -2.51 -2.12
C ASN A 11 -8.02 -1.64 -3.36
N SER A 12 -8.90 -0.65 -3.20
CA SER A 12 -9.41 0.18 -4.29
C SER A 12 -8.79 1.59 -4.30
N CYS A 13 -8.44 2.14 -3.13
CA CYS A 13 -8.04 3.54 -3.00
C CYS A 13 -6.78 3.72 -2.13
N ARG A 14 -6.93 3.79 -0.80
CA ARG A 14 -5.86 4.10 0.16
C ARG A 14 -4.58 3.29 -0.02
N SER A 15 -4.70 1.96 -0.07
CA SER A 15 -3.54 1.08 -0.17
C SER A 15 -2.88 1.12 -1.56
N GLN A 16 -3.66 1.37 -2.62
CA GLN A 16 -3.17 1.53 -3.99
C GLN A 16 -2.33 2.79 -4.15
N ILE A 17 -2.83 3.91 -3.61
CA ILE A 17 -2.11 5.18 -3.56
C ILE A 17 -0.79 5.00 -2.78
N ALA A 18 -0.84 4.34 -1.62
CA ALA A 18 0.34 4.12 -0.80
C ALA A 18 1.40 3.24 -1.49
N GLU A 19 0.97 2.17 -2.17
CA GLU A 19 1.85 1.32 -2.97
C GLU A 19 2.53 2.12 -4.10
N ALA A 20 1.74 2.84 -4.91
CA ALA A 20 2.26 3.63 -6.02
C ALA A 20 3.30 4.66 -5.57
N PHE A 21 3.01 5.37 -4.48
CA PHE A 21 3.97 6.31 -3.89
C PHE A 21 5.22 5.61 -3.36
N ALA A 22 5.08 4.46 -2.69
CA ALA A 22 6.22 3.69 -2.22
C ALA A 22 7.12 3.20 -3.37
N ILE A 23 6.54 2.78 -4.50
CA ILE A 23 7.29 2.41 -5.71
C ILE A 23 8.03 3.63 -6.27
N LYS A 24 7.29 4.73 -6.51
CA LYS A 24 7.82 5.95 -7.13
C LYS A 24 8.99 6.55 -6.35
N HIS A 25 8.90 6.59 -5.02
CA HIS A 25 9.93 7.20 -4.16
C HIS A 25 10.95 6.21 -3.61
N GLY A 26 10.57 4.94 -3.47
CA GLY A 26 11.44 3.89 -2.97
C GLY A 26 12.50 3.42 -3.97
N LYS A 27 12.26 3.60 -5.28
CA LYS A 27 13.18 3.21 -6.37
C LYS A 27 13.71 1.77 -6.14
N ASN A 28 14.99 1.52 -6.36
CA ASN A 28 15.62 0.20 -6.20
C ASN A 28 15.84 -0.23 -4.74
N LYS A 29 15.29 0.51 -3.75
CA LYS A 29 15.45 0.19 -2.33
C LYS A 29 14.23 -0.48 -1.74
N VAL A 30 13.06 -0.34 -2.36
CA VAL A 30 11.77 -0.81 -1.82
C VAL A 30 11.08 -1.71 -2.84
N ILE A 31 10.48 -2.79 -2.35
CA ILE A 31 9.47 -3.58 -3.06
C ILE A 31 8.17 -3.31 -2.31
N ALA A 32 7.19 -2.71 -2.97
CA ALA A 32 5.90 -2.39 -2.37
C ALA A 32 4.80 -3.19 -3.05
N MET A 33 3.81 -3.61 -2.26
CA MET A 33 2.63 -4.35 -2.69
C MET A 33 1.43 -3.87 -1.87
N SER A 34 0.23 -4.07 -2.37
CA SER A 34 -0.99 -3.86 -1.60
C SER A 34 -2.01 -4.97 -1.77
N ALA A 35 -2.88 -5.11 -0.77
CA ALA A 35 -3.97 -6.08 -0.80
C ALA A 35 -5.17 -5.65 0.05
N GLY A 36 -6.28 -6.38 -0.15
CA GLY A 36 -7.57 -6.14 0.49
C GLY A 36 -8.06 -7.35 1.28
N SER A 37 -8.75 -7.10 2.40
CA SER A 37 -9.50 -8.16 3.08
C SER A 37 -10.79 -8.53 2.34
N ARG A 38 -11.38 -7.57 1.61
CA ARG A 38 -12.58 -7.72 0.77
C ARG A 38 -12.37 -6.92 -0.53
N PRO A 39 -11.49 -7.35 -1.44
CA PRO A 39 -11.14 -6.60 -2.64
C PRO A 39 -12.38 -6.28 -3.48
N SER A 40 -12.47 -5.05 -3.97
CA SER A 40 -13.57 -4.58 -4.84
C SER A 40 -13.48 -5.14 -6.26
N GLY A 41 -12.32 -5.66 -6.68
CA GLY A 41 -12.03 -6.05 -8.07
C GLY A 41 -11.76 -4.87 -9.02
N ILE A 42 -12.04 -3.63 -8.58
CA ILE A 42 -11.83 -2.40 -9.37
C ILE A 42 -11.06 -1.35 -8.56
N ILE A 43 -10.20 -0.60 -9.23
CA ILE A 43 -9.50 0.54 -8.63
C ILE A 43 -10.44 1.74 -8.61
N ASN A 44 -10.45 2.47 -7.49
CA ASN A 44 -11.29 3.64 -7.30
C ASN A 44 -10.87 4.75 -8.29
N GLU A 45 -11.85 5.28 -9.03
CA GLU A 45 -11.60 6.26 -10.09
C GLU A 45 -11.00 7.57 -9.56
N THR A 46 -11.39 8.02 -8.37
CA THR A 46 -10.78 9.18 -7.71
C THR A 46 -9.31 8.94 -7.39
N ALA A 47 -8.93 7.71 -7.01
CA ALA A 47 -7.52 7.37 -6.79
C ALA A 47 -6.71 7.41 -8.10
N ILE A 48 -7.29 6.92 -9.21
CA ILE A 48 -6.67 7.01 -10.54
C ILE A 48 -6.45 8.47 -10.94
N LEU A 49 -7.50 9.30 -10.84
CA LEU A 49 -7.42 10.72 -11.19
C LEU A 49 -6.37 11.44 -10.35
N LEU A 50 -6.35 11.21 -9.03
CA LEU A 50 -5.36 11.78 -8.12
C LEU A 50 -3.94 11.39 -8.54
N MET A 51 -3.66 10.09 -8.76
CA MET A 51 -2.30 9.64 -9.05
C MET A 51 -1.80 10.09 -10.42
N ARG A 52 -2.71 10.34 -11.38
CA ARG A 52 -2.35 10.94 -12.67
C ARG A 52 -1.75 12.34 -12.51
N GLU A 53 -2.23 13.16 -11.56
CA GLU A 53 -1.61 14.45 -11.22
C GLU A 53 -0.15 14.28 -10.75
N PHE A 54 0.16 13.14 -10.13
CA PHE A 54 1.50 12.77 -9.73
C PHE A 54 2.27 11.98 -10.79
N ASN A 55 1.84 11.94 -12.05
CA ASN A 55 2.47 11.16 -13.13
C ASN A 55 2.64 9.68 -12.76
N TYR A 56 1.60 9.06 -12.21
CA TYR A 56 1.54 7.62 -11.94
C TYR A 56 0.15 7.10 -12.32
N ASP A 57 0.07 6.13 -13.22
CA ASP A 57 -1.22 5.59 -13.65
C ASP A 57 -1.60 4.36 -12.84
N LEU A 58 -2.65 4.48 -12.03
CA LEU A 58 -3.23 3.35 -11.29
C LEU A 58 -4.21 2.52 -12.13
N SER A 59 -4.54 2.93 -13.37
CA SER A 59 -5.57 2.23 -14.17
C SER A 59 -5.20 0.79 -14.54
N SER A 60 -3.89 0.47 -14.54
CA SER A 60 -3.35 -0.87 -14.79
C SER A 60 -3.22 -1.73 -13.53
N HIS A 61 -3.47 -1.15 -12.35
CA HIS A 61 -3.41 -1.90 -11.09
C HIS A 61 -4.62 -2.82 -10.94
N GLN A 62 -4.46 -3.84 -10.09
CA GLN A 62 -5.52 -4.77 -9.73
C GLN A 62 -5.83 -4.67 -8.24
N SER A 63 -7.14 -4.72 -7.93
CA SER A 63 -7.61 -4.89 -6.55
C SER A 63 -7.41 -6.34 -6.14
N SER A 64 -6.36 -6.61 -5.37
CA SER A 64 -5.89 -7.96 -5.05
C SER A 64 -6.33 -8.39 -3.66
N ALA A 65 -6.66 -9.68 -3.51
CA ALA A 65 -6.96 -10.22 -2.20
C ALA A 65 -5.69 -10.46 -1.40
N THR A 66 -5.85 -10.42 -0.08
CA THR A 66 -4.77 -10.72 0.86
C THR A 66 -4.30 -12.17 0.84
N TYR A 67 -5.18 -13.11 0.46
CA TYR A 67 -4.82 -14.51 0.31
C TYR A 67 -4.15 -14.83 -1.04
N ASP A 68 -4.18 -13.91 -2.00
CA ASP A 68 -3.46 -14.03 -3.28
C ASP A 68 -2.01 -13.55 -3.17
N LEU A 69 -1.61 -13.04 -1.99
CA LEU A 69 -0.26 -12.57 -1.77
C LEU A 69 0.72 -13.75 -1.83
N PRO A 70 1.83 -13.63 -2.57
CA PRO A 70 2.84 -14.68 -2.62
C PRO A 70 3.45 -14.91 -1.24
N GLU A 71 3.82 -16.16 -0.95
CA GLU A 71 4.57 -16.48 0.25
C GLU A 71 5.95 -15.80 0.20
N MET A 72 6.08 -14.72 0.95
CA MET A 72 7.33 -13.97 1.02
C MET A 72 7.48 -13.26 2.36
N LYS A 73 8.73 -13.10 2.77
CA LYS A 73 9.06 -12.29 3.95
C LYS A 73 8.66 -10.84 3.72
N ILE A 74 7.75 -10.31 4.55
CA ILE A 74 7.38 -8.89 4.59
C ILE A 74 8.16 -8.20 5.72
N HIS A 75 8.84 -7.10 5.41
CA HIS A 75 9.59 -6.35 6.43
C HIS A 75 8.67 -5.36 7.16
N THR A 76 7.80 -4.66 6.42
CA THR A 76 6.84 -3.73 7.02
C THR A 76 5.44 -3.97 6.46
N MET A 77 4.48 -4.15 7.35
CA MET A 77 3.05 -4.20 7.00
C MET A 77 2.38 -2.95 7.54
N VAL A 78 1.56 -2.30 6.72
CA VAL A 78 0.84 -1.08 7.09
C VAL A 78 -0.65 -1.28 6.89
N SER A 79 -1.40 -1.29 8.00
CA SER A 79 -2.85 -1.36 8.02
C SER A 79 -3.47 0.03 7.93
N MET A 80 -4.34 0.22 6.94
CA MET A 80 -5.01 1.49 6.61
C MET A 80 -6.53 1.42 6.88
N GLY A 81 -6.94 0.65 7.88
CA GLY A 81 -8.35 0.57 8.30
C GLY A 81 -9.08 -0.72 7.92
N CYS A 82 -8.35 -1.83 7.74
CA CYS A 82 -8.95 -3.18 7.69
C CYS A 82 -9.49 -3.65 9.06
N GLY A 83 -9.12 -2.98 10.16
CA GLY A 83 -9.57 -3.32 11.52
C GLY A 83 -9.26 -4.78 11.87
N ASP A 84 -10.21 -5.44 12.53
CA ASP A 84 -10.13 -6.86 12.89
C ASP A 84 -10.24 -7.80 11.68
N SER A 85 -10.66 -7.29 10.52
CA SER A 85 -10.70 -8.06 9.28
C SER A 85 -9.33 -8.16 8.59
N CYS A 86 -8.27 -7.60 9.19
CA CYS A 86 -6.94 -7.73 8.63
C CYS A 86 -6.40 -9.14 8.86
N PRO A 87 -5.94 -9.84 7.80
CA PRO A 87 -5.41 -11.18 7.93
C PRO A 87 -4.11 -11.20 8.74
N SER A 88 -3.85 -12.34 9.38
CA SER A 88 -2.66 -12.61 10.17
C SER A 88 -1.43 -12.79 9.29
N ILE A 89 -0.97 -11.70 8.67
CA ILE A 89 0.28 -11.68 7.90
C ILE A 89 1.45 -11.48 8.86
N ILE A 90 2.51 -12.28 8.69
CA ILE A 90 3.75 -12.16 9.45
C ILE A 90 4.60 -11.05 8.82
N ALA A 91 5.01 -10.07 9.62
CA ALA A 91 5.90 -9.01 9.20
C ALA A 91 6.81 -8.60 10.36
N ASP A 92 8.06 -8.21 10.05
CA ASP A 92 9.03 -7.76 11.07
C ASP A 92 8.50 -6.52 11.81
N GLN A 93 7.79 -5.63 11.11
CA GLN A 93 7.16 -4.44 11.66
C GLN A 93 5.70 -4.31 11.21
N LYS A 94 4.79 -4.06 12.15
CA LYS A 94 3.37 -3.80 11.87
C LYS A 94 3.01 -2.37 12.29
N LEU A 95 2.44 -1.61 11.37
CA LEU A 95 2.03 -0.22 11.55
C LEU A 95 0.53 -0.08 11.31
N SER A 96 -0.16 0.75 12.09
CA SER A 96 -1.59 1.03 11.94
C SER A 96 -1.87 2.52 11.93
N GLY A 97 -2.77 2.96 11.06
CA GLY A 97 -3.31 4.32 11.07
C GLY A 97 -2.83 5.19 9.90
N ILE A 98 -3.76 6.00 9.38
CA ILE A 98 -3.57 6.82 8.17
C ILE A 98 -2.53 7.93 8.37
N PHE A 99 -2.39 8.42 9.61
CA PHE A 99 -1.47 9.50 9.98
C PHE A 99 0.00 9.08 10.01
N LEU A 100 0.29 7.77 10.17
CA LEU A 100 1.66 7.30 10.27
C LEU A 100 2.34 7.23 8.90
N ILE A 101 1.57 6.95 7.84
CA ILE A 101 2.05 6.95 6.46
C ILE A 101 2.49 8.35 6.06
N LEU A 102 1.67 9.38 6.31
CA LEU A 102 2.06 10.77 6.07
C LEU A 102 3.29 11.18 6.88
N LYS A 103 3.38 10.82 8.18
CA LYS A 103 4.53 11.22 9.01
C LYS A 103 5.84 10.52 8.64
N ILE A 104 5.83 9.22 8.36
CA ILE A 104 7.05 8.47 7.98
C ILE A 104 7.51 8.91 6.58
N TRP A 105 6.55 9.18 5.69
CA TRP A 105 6.83 9.50 4.30
C TRP A 105 7.22 10.97 4.12
N MET A 106 6.57 11.92 4.80
CA MET A 106 6.99 13.33 4.83
C MET A 106 8.35 13.53 5.48
N ARG A 107 8.67 12.87 6.60
CA ARG A 107 10.00 13.02 7.23
C ARG A 107 11.12 12.53 6.33
N LYS A 108 11.00 11.36 5.71
CA LYS A 108 12.06 10.81 4.83
C LYS A 108 12.19 11.47 3.46
N ILE A 109 11.15 12.18 3.00
CA ILE A 109 11.17 12.95 1.75
C ILE A 109 11.62 14.40 1.96
N LEU A 110 11.31 15.01 3.11
CA LEU A 110 11.74 16.38 3.44
C LEU A 110 13.16 16.45 4.02
N GLU A 111 13.69 15.34 4.55
CA GLU A 111 15.09 15.26 5.04
C GLU A 111 16.09 14.87 3.91
N ARG A 112 15.73 15.08 2.64
CA ARG A 112 16.61 14.94 1.47
C ARG A 112 16.47 16.10 0.50
#